data_AF-A0A498JTP2-F1
#
_entry.id   AF-A0A498JTP2-F1
#
_cell.length_a   1.000
_cell.length_b   1.000
_cell.length_c   1.000
_cell.angle_alpha   90.00
_cell.angle_beta   90.00
_cell.angle_gamma   90.00
#
_symmetry.space_group_name_H-M   'P 1'
#
loop_
_entity.id
_entity.type
_entity.pdbx_description
1 polymer ?
#
loop_
_entity_poly.entity_id
_entity_poly.type
_entity_poly.pdbx_seq_one_letter_code
_entity_poly.pdbx_strand_id
1 'polypeptide(L)'
;MVLRESLLWAMDREALRDPSLNLSPIEQVVEDCKALLNTITEANITHIRQNTNAAAHRLAKVGLSLMQSCEWTGSPPSILTYILVEDCV
;
A
#
# COMPACT_ATOMS: atom_id res chain seq x y z
N MET A 1 16.61 -0.90 3.18
CA MET A 1 16.29 -1.85 4.27
C MET A 1 15.42 -1.19 5.33
N VAL A 2 15.82 -0.02 5.87
CA VAL A 2 15.06 0.77 6.87
C VAL A 2 13.62 1.07 6.43
N LEU A 3 13.39 1.56 5.21
CA LEU A 3 12.03 1.87 4.71
C LEU A 3 11.05 0.68 4.72
N ARG A 4 11.54 -0.54 4.49
CA ARG A 4 10.69 -1.74 4.43
C ARG A 4 10.20 -2.13 5.83
N GLU A 5 11.08 -2.07 6.82
CA GLU A 5 10.74 -2.39 8.21
C GLU A 5 9.89 -1.29 8.84
N SER A 6 10.16 -0.02 8.53
CA SER A 6 9.34 1.11 8.95
C SER A 6 7.92 1.06 8.35
N LEU A 7 7.76 0.69 7.07
CA LEU A 7 6.46 0.46 6.45
C LEU A 7 5.72 -0.73 7.08
N LEU A 8 6.44 -1.81 7.36
CA LEU A 8 5.84 -3.00 7.99
C LEU A 8 5.25 -2.67 9.37
N TRP A 9 5.97 -1.88 10.16
CA TRP A 9 5.54 -1.47 11.49
C TRP A 9 4.41 -0.44 11.43
N ALA A 10 4.50 0.54 10.52
CA ALA A 10 3.53 1.60 10.34
C ALA A 10 2.16 1.12 9.80
N MET A 11 2.15 0.04 9.00
CA MET A 11 0.92 -0.56 8.46
C MET A 11 0.40 -1.74 9.29
N ASP A 12 0.97 -1.97 10.48
CA ASP A 12 0.42 -2.95 11.41
C ASP A 12 -0.92 -2.49 11.98
N ARG A 13 -1.78 -3.45 12.32
CA ARG A 13 -3.14 -3.21 12.80
C ARG A 13 -3.15 -2.40 14.09
N GLU A 14 -2.15 -2.59 14.96
CA GLU A 14 -2.05 -1.85 16.22
C GLU A 14 -1.60 -0.40 15.99
N ALA A 15 -0.63 -0.17 15.10
CA ALA A 15 -0.17 1.18 14.74
C ALA A 15 -1.27 2.01 14.04
N LEU A 16 -2.10 1.37 13.21
CA LEU A 16 -3.25 2.03 12.57
C LEU A 16 -4.39 2.37 13.56
N ARG A 17 -4.37 1.81 14.76
CA ARG A 17 -5.33 2.13 15.83
C ARG A 17 -4.76 3.07 16.89
N ASP A 18 -3.46 3.36 16.83
CA ASP A 18 -2.80 4.26 17.77
C ASP A 18 -3.15 5.73 17.43
N PRO A 19 -3.71 6.49 18.38
CA PRO A 19 -3.96 7.93 18.22
C PRO A 19 -2.71 8.81 18.42
N SER A 20 -1.53 8.22 18.72
CA SER A 20 -0.30 8.98 18.93
C SER A 20 0.27 9.57 17.63
N LEU A 21 0.61 10.86 17.65
CA LEU A 21 1.26 11.59 16.54
C LEU A 21 2.75 11.22 16.49
N ASN A 22 3.23 10.74 15.34
CA ASN A 22 4.60 10.33 15.09
C ASN A 22 5.13 11.05 13.85
N LEU A 23 5.93 12.11 14.00
CA LEU A 23 6.40 13.06 12.96
C LEU A 23 7.31 12.49 11.83
N SER A 24 7.16 11.22 11.49
CA SER A 24 7.91 10.56 10.42
C SER A 24 7.35 10.90 9.04
N PRO A 25 8.17 10.93 7.97
CA PRO A 25 7.68 11.06 6.59
C PRO A 25 6.63 10.00 6.19
N ILE A 26 6.54 8.90 6.93
CA ILE A 26 5.54 7.85 6.73
C ILE A 26 4.19 8.14 7.39
N GLU A 27 4.14 9.07 8.33
CA GLU A 27 2.94 9.40 9.11
C GLU A 27 1.81 9.86 8.21
N GLN A 28 2.10 10.74 7.25
CA GLN A 28 1.09 11.21 6.31
C GLN A 28 0.46 10.04 5.54
N VAL A 29 1.28 9.08 5.10
CA VAL A 29 0.80 7.87 4.42
C VAL A 29 -0.06 7.02 5.35
N VAL A 30 0.32 6.90 6.64
CA VAL A 30 -0.45 6.16 7.65
C VAL A 30 -1.80 6.83 7.93
N GLU A 31 -1.83 8.15 8.11
CA GLU A 31 -3.06 8.90 8.36
C GLU A 31 -4.00 8.85 7.16
N ASP A 32 -3.46 8.96 5.93
CA ASP A 32 -4.24 8.77 4.71
C ASP A 32 -4.83 7.34 4.64
N CYS A 33 -4.06 6.31 5.03
CA CYS A 33 -4.56 4.94 5.13
C CYS A 33 -5.67 4.80 6.18
N LYS A 34 -5.52 5.40 7.38
CA LYS A 34 -6.56 5.40 8.42
C LYS A 34 -7.84 6.06 7.91
N ALA A 35 -7.73 7.22 7.26
CA ALA A 35 -8.86 7.93 6.67
C ALA A 35 -9.58 7.06 5.63
N LEU A 36 -8.84 6.40 4.74
CA LEU A 36 -9.40 5.46 3.75
C LEU A 36 -10.08 4.26 4.41
N LEU A 37 -9.46 3.64 5.41
CA LEU A 37 -10.04 2.50 6.13
C LEU A 37 -11.37 2.86 6.79
N ASN A 38 -11.48 4.07 7.33
CA ASN A 38 -12.74 4.56 7.92
C ASN A 38 -13.87 4.74 6.90
N THR A 39 -13.58 4.79 5.60
CA THR A 39 -14.61 4.81 4.54
C THR A 39 -15.15 3.43 4.19
N ILE A 40 -14.47 2.36 4.61
CA ILE A 40 -14.82 0.97 4.29
C ILE A 40 -15.54 0.36 5.50
N THR A 41 -16.78 -0.09 5.31
CA THR A 41 -17.63 -0.60 6.40
C THR A 41 -17.01 -1.76 7.16
N GLU A 42 -16.33 -2.67 6.46
CA GLU A 42 -15.61 -3.80 7.05
C GLU A 42 -14.28 -4.00 6.34
N ALA A 43 -13.22 -3.41 6.88
CA ALA A 43 -11.85 -3.64 6.44
C ALA A 43 -11.09 -4.52 7.44
N ASN A 44 -10.40 -5.55 6.94
CA ASN A 44 -9.49 -6.35 7.74
C ASN A 44 -8.06 -6.19 7.21
N ILE A 45 -7.10 -6.09 8.12
CA ILE A 45 -5.69 -5.87 7.81
C ILE A 45 -4.93 -7.07 8.34
N THR A 46 -4.27 -7.77 7.43
CA THR A 46 -3.50 -8.96 7.74
C THR A 46 -2.13 -8.84 7.11
N HIS A 47 -1.09 -9.11 7.90
CA HIS A 47 0.25 -9.23 7.36
C HIS A 47 0.40 -10.59 6.65
N ILE A 48 0.69 -10.54 5.34
CA ILE A 48 0.90 -11.72 4.51
C ILE A 48 2.34 -11.79 4.02
N ARG A 49 2.80 -13.00 3.69
CA ARG A 49 4.13 -13.19 3.13
C ARG A 49 4.20 -12.55 1.74
N GLN A 50 5.38 -12.05 1.38
CA GLN A 50 5.60 -11.36 0.09
C GLN A 50 5.25 -12.25 -1.13
N ASN A 51 5.44 -13.56 -1.02
CA ASN A 51 5.11 -14.51 -2.08
C ASN A 51 3.60 -14.70 -2.28
N THR A 52 2.77 -14.34 -1.29
CA THR A 52 1.31 -14.37 -1.38
C THR A 52 0.71 -13.05 -1.86
N ASN A 53 1.53 -12.01 -2.11
CA ASN A 53 1.10 -10.73 -2.67
C ASN A 53 1.88 -10.41 -3.94
N ALA A 54 1.80 -11.32 -4.92
CA ALA A 54 2.57 -11.23 -6.14
C ALA A 54 2.15 -10.00 -6.97
N ALA A 55 0.86 -9.65 -6.99
CA ALA A 55 0.37 -8.40 -7.58
C ALA A 55 1.07 -7.16 -7.03
N ALA A 56 1.04 -6.92 -5.71
CA ALA A 56 1.66 -5.72 -5.14
C ALA A 56 3.16 -5.69 -5.38
N HIS A 57 3.83 -6.84 -5.32
CA HIS A 57 5.27 -6.93 -5.61
C HIS A 57 5.59 -6.58 -7.07
N ARG A 58 4.80 -7.09 -8.03
CA ARG A 58 4.95 -6.75 -9.45
C ARG A 58 4.65 -5.30 -9.71
N LEU A 59 3.61 -4.76 -9.08
CA LEU A 59 3.25 -3.35 -9.20
C LEU A 59 4.37 -2.43 -8.68
N ALA A 60 4.96 -2.75 -7.52
CA ALA A 60 6.10 -2.02 -6.99
C ALA A 60 7.29 -2.04 -7.96
N LYS A 61 7.57 -3.19 -8.61
CA LYS A 61 8.61 -3.30 -9.65
C LYS A 61 8.31 -2.42 -10.88
N VAL A 62 7.06 -2.39 -11.34
CA VAL A 62 6.65 -1.51 -12.44
C VAL A 62 6.90 -0.05 -12.05
N GLY A 63 6.46 0.37 -10.85
CA GLY A 63 6.71 1.72 -10.35
C GLY A 63 8.19 2.08 -10.31
N LEU A 64 9.06 1.18 -9.84
CA LEU A 64 10.52 1.38 -9.81
C LEU A 64 11.16 1.47 -11.20
N SER A 65 10.53 0.89 -12.22
CA SER A 65 11.03 0.94 -13.61
C SER A 65 10.68 2.24 -14.33
N LEU A 66 9.76 3.05 -13.78
CA LEU A 66 9.37 4.33 -14.34
C LEU A 66 10.44 5.39 -14.05
N MET A 67 10.85 6.14 -15.07
CA MET A 67 11.87 7.18 -14.94
C MET A 67 11.34 8.47 -14.28
N GLN A 68 10.03 8.62 -14.20
CA GLN A 68 9.35 9.79 -13.65
C GLN A 68 8.16 9.37 -12.79
N SER A 69 7.80 10.22 -11.82
CA SER A 69 6.55 10.09 -11.09
C SER A 69 5.37 10.22 -12.06
N CYS A 70 4.49 9.23 -12.06
CA CYS A 70 3.28 9.23 -12.87
C CYS A 70 2.07 9.40 -11.96
N GLU A 71 1.16 10.29 -12.35
CA GLU A 71 -0.16 10.43 -11.74
C GLU A 71 -1.21 9.87 -12.71
N TRP A 72 -2.29 9.30 -12.17
CA TRP A 72 -3.41 8.81 -12.98
C TRP A 72 -4.61 9.74 -12.81
N THR A 73 -4.90 10.53 -13.83
CA THR A 73 -6.09 11.38 -13.87
C THR A 73 -7.21 10.64 -14.60
N GLY A 74 -8.01 9.87 -13.85
CA GLY A 74 -9.16 9.13 -14.37
C GLY A 74 -9.01 7.61 -14.22
N SER A 75 -9.01 6.87 -15.33
CA SER A 75 -8.92 5.40 -15.30
C SER A 75 -7.49 4.92 -15.03
N PRO A 76 -7.30 3.86 -14.22
CA PRO A 76 -5.98 3.27 -14.02
C PRO A 76 -5.40 2.74 -15.34
N PRO A 77 -4.06 2.75 -15.50
CA PRO A 77 -3.40 2.09 -16.61
C PRO A 77 -3.78 0.61 -16.70
N SER A 78 -3.93 0.11 -17.92
CA SER A 78 -4.28 -1.28 -18.21
C SER A 78 -3.33 -2.30 -17.57
N ILE A 79 -2.07 -1.92 -17.33
CA ILE A 79 -1.09 -2.75 -16.63
C ILE A 79 -1.52 -3.09 -15.19
N LEU A 80 -2.24 -2.19 -14.50
CA LEU A 80 -2.78 -2.48 -13.17
C LEU A 80 -3.87 -3.53 -13.23
N THR A 81 -4.81 -3.35 -14.16
CA THR A 81 -5.91 -4.30 -14.38
C THR A 81 -5.36 -5.68 -14.74
N TYR A 82 -4.33 -5.74 -15.59
CA TYR A 82 -3.67 -6.99 -15.96
C TYR A 82 -3.02 -7.68 -14.76
N ILE A 83 -2.25 -6.95 -13.96
CA ILE A 83 -1.57 -7.50 -12.78
C ILE A 83 -2.59 -8.01 -11.74
N LEU A 84 -3.69 -7.28 -11.53
CA LEU A 84 -4.75 -7.67 -10.59
C LEU A 84 -5.51 -8.90 -11.07
N VAL A 85 -5.84 -8.97 -12.37
CA VAL A 85 -6.53 -10.12 -12.95
C VAL A 85 -5.66 -11.37 -12.87
N GLU A 86 -4.36 -11.29 -13.16
CA GLU A 86 -3.44 -12.43 -13.03
C GLU A 86 -3.24 -12.92 -11.59
N ASP A 87 -3.42 -12.08 -10.58
CA ASP A 87 -3.27 -12.45 -9.16
C ASP A 87 -4.56 -13.09 -8.60
N CYS A 88 -5.69 -12.90 -9.29
CA CYS A 88 -6.97 -13.54 -8.97
C CYS A 88 -7.10 -14.96 -9.53
N VAL A 89 -6.14 -15.43 -10.34
CA VAL A 89 -6.09 -16.76 -10.98
C VAL A 89 -5.11 -17.65 -10.23
#